data_AF-A0A960MJU5-F1
#
_entry.id   AF-A0A960MJU5-F1
#
_cell.length_a   1.000
_cell.length_b   1.000
_cell.length_c   1.000
_cell.angle_alpha   90.00
_cell.angle_beta   90.00
_cell.angle_gamma   90.00
#
_symmetry.space_group_name_H-M   'P 1'
#
loop_
_entity.id
_entity.type
_entity.pdbx_description
1 polymer ?
#
loop_
_entity_poly.entity_id
_entity_poly.type
_entity_poly.pdbx_seq_one_letter_code
_entity_poly.pdbx_strand_id
1 'polypeptide(L)'
;MLNLRKLKQDFSSNILKEGKQLFETKKVLSAKILHLDATSIRISAQVLGQYKNTYESEIEIDRLESETLDSNCDCPYHYDCQHLAAVLFYMESCLDEILVNYSKENDIAVMTEEKGFDDEEKEKLLEAVKVAESKEVMRRDEEYQKELLQEYVGASEVLAKSPFFLPKQEREIEKAELAVIFNFPKKREGVELQLALRLPARSKPLHVPSIRDFLEAVHYQEPLYIGGKSYLFSMDSFADSGQEIIRFVMDHANLPEKVANERAQKIATIDTKIFGMILAKAHEIASQQLKQKGWTFQDDELPVLPCLFEENLESPIHFSKTPASIKVALEYIHPPTTKILLNPTLLVDQNTVMLEDA
;
A
#
# COMPACT_ATOMS: atom_id res chain seq x y z
N MET A 1 -48.40 25.60 14.05
CA MET A 1 -47.02 25.11 13.80
C MET A 1 -46.12 26.32 13.69
N LEU A 2 -44.95 26.29 14.34
CA LEU A 2 -44.01 27.42 14.37
C LEU A 2 -43.43 27.71 12.99
N ASN A 3 -43.36 28.97 12.59
CA ASN A 3 -42.68 29.37 11.36
C ASN A 3 -41.21 29.69 11.66
N LEU A 4 -40.36 28.66 11.66
CA LEU A 4 -38.93 28.78 11.92
C LEU A 4 -38.16 29.61 10.87
N ARG A 5 -38.74 29.84 9.67
CA ARG A 5 -38.15 30.76 8.69
C ARG A 5 -38.32 32.22 9.13
N LYS A 6 -39.41 32.56 9.82
CA LYS A 6 -39.65 33.91 10.36
C LYS A 6 -38.68 34.17 11.52
N LEU A 7 -38.56 33.23 12.46
CA LEU A 7 -37.61 33.32 13.60
C LEU A 7 -36.15 33.49 13.18
N LYS A 8 -35.75 32.92 12.04
CA LYS A 8 -34.39 33.12 11.50
C LYS A 8 -34.15 34.54 11.00
N GLN A 9 -35.19 35.30 10.63
CA GLN A 9 -35.04 36.69 10.17
C GLN A 9 -34.63 37.63 11.30
N ASP A 10 -34.86 37.23 12.55
CA ASP A 10 -34.44 37.99 13.74
C ASP A 10 -32.91 38.00 13.90
N PHE A 11 -32.20 37.04 13.28
CA PHE A 11 -30.75 36.92 13.37
C PHE A 11 -30.04 37.55 12.17
N SER A 12 -28.86 38.15 12.43
CA SER A 12 -28.01 38.65 11.35
C SER A 12 -27.54 37.52 10.42
N SER A 13 -27.33 37.85 9.13
CA SER A 13 -26.95 36.87 8.11
C SER A 13 -25.61 36.17 8.37
N ASN A 14 -24.67 36.82 9.06
CA ASN A 14 -23.39 36.23 9.44
C ASN A 14 -23.56 35.19 10.56
N ILE A 15 -24.35 35.53 11.59
CA ILE A 15 -24.65 34.65 12.71
C ILE A 15 -25.41 33.41 12.24
N LEU A 16 -26.33 33.56 11.29
CA LEU A 16 -27.02 32.42 10.68
C LEU A 16 -26.07 31.47 9.94
N LYS A 17 -25.06 31.98 9.24
CA LYS A 17 -24.06 31.13 8.56
C LYS A 17 -23.23 30.34 9.55
N GLU A 18 -22.76 31.00 10.61
CA GLU A 18 -21.99 30.36 11.68
C GLU A 18 -22.83 29.33 12.44
N GLY A 19 -24.08 29.68 12.79
CA GLY A 19 -25.02 28.75 13.42
C GLY A 19 -25.34 27.54 12.54
N LYS A 20 -25.50 27.74 11.23
CA LYS A 20 -25.67 26.63 10.28
C LYS A 20 -24.46 25.70 10.26
N GLN A 21 -23.24 26.25 10.30
CA GLN A 21 -22.02 25.46 10.35
C GLN A 21 -21.92 24.65 11.65
N LEU A 22 -22.30 25.23 12.80
CA LEU A 22 -22.36 24.51 14.08
C LEU A 22 -23.36 23.34 14.03
N PHE A 23 -24.51 23.54 13.37
CA PHE A 23 -25.49 22.47 13.16
C PHE A 23 -24.97 21.37 12.23
N GLU A 24 -24.41 21.71 11.07
CA GLU A 24 -23.86 20.74 10.10
C GLU A 24 -22.70 19.92 10.69
N THR A 25 -21.93 20.50 11.60
CA THR A 25 -20.85 19.81 12.33
C THR A 25 -21.34 19.02 13.55
N LYS A 26 -22.65 18.85 13.72
CA LYS A 26 -23.30 18.10 14.83
C LYS A 26 -22.87 18.58 16.22
N LYS A 27 -22.77 19.90 16.41
CA LYS A 27 -22.36 20.49 17.70
C LYS A 27 -23.51 20.82 18.66
N VAL A 28 -24.76 20.72 18.22
CA VAL A 28 -25.92 20.79 19.12
C VAL A 28 -26.08 19.42 19.78
N LEU A 29 -25.87 19.35 21.10
CA LEU A 29 -25.83 18.09 21.85
C LEU A 29 -27.25 17.61 22.21
N SER A 30 -28.10 18.53 22.62
CA SER A 30 -29.49 18.25 22.98
C SER A 30 -30.34 19.52 22.94
N ALA A 31 -31.62 19.38 22.64
CA ALA A 31 -32.63 20.41 22.86
C ALA A 31 -33.86 19.78 23.51
N LYS A 32 -34.44 20.45 24.51
CA LYS A 32 -35.60 20.01 25.27
C LYS A 32 -36.58 21.17 25.44
N ILE A 33 -37.87 20.88 25.35
CA ILE A 33 -38.91 21.84 25.71
C ILE A 33 -38.97 21.88 27.25
N LEU A 34 -38.76 23.05 27.83
CA LEU A 34 -38.91 23.28 29.27
C LEU A 34 -40.35 23.63 29.62
N HIS A 35 -41.01 24.42 28.77
CA HIS A 35 -42.34 24.91 29.02
C HIS A 35 -43.12 25.05 27.71
N LEU A 36 -44.38 24.65 27.73
CA LEU A 36 -45.30 24.73 26.60
C LEU A 36 -46.66 25.17 27.11
N ASP A 37 -47.10 26.35 26.67
CA ASP A 37 -48.43 26.92 26.92
C ASP A 37 -49.13 27.21 25.59
N ALA A 38 -50.37 27.72 25.65
CA ALA A 38 -51.14 28.07 24.46
C ALA A 38 -50.45 29.18 23.63
N THR A 39 -49.78 30.11 24.30
CA THR A 39 -49.15 31.29 23.69
C THR A 39 -47.64 31.17 23.50
N SER A 40 -46.89 30.57 24.43
CA SER A 40 -45.42 30.47 24.31
C SER A 40 -44.87 29.05 24.42
N ILE A 41 -43.68 28.86 23.83
CA ILE A 41 -42.87 27.65 23.97
C ILE A 41 -41.45 28.05 24.38
N ARG A 42 -40.95 27.46 25.47
CA ARG A 42 -39.58 27.68 25.96
C ARG A 42 -38.75 26.43 25.78
N ILE A 43 -37.60 26.57 25.13
CA ILE A 43 -36.70 25.47 24.77
C ILE A 43 -35.34 25.76 25.37
N SER A 44 -34.76 24.75 26.02
CA SER A 44 -33.37 24.76 26.48
C SER A 44 -32.55 23.79 25.63
N ALA A 45 -31.35 24.21 25.27
CA ALA A 45 -30.45 23.45 24.42
C ALA A 45 -29.01 23.60 24.88
N GLN A 46 -28.21 22.57 24.63
CA GLN A 46 -26.77 22.57 24.90
C GLN A 46 -26.02 22.54 23.57
N VAL A 47 -25.15 23.53 23.36
CA VAL A 47 -24.40 23.70 22.12
C VAL A 47 -22.90 23.70 22.42
N LEU A 48 -22.15 22.87 21.70
CA LEU A 48 -20.71 22.74 21.84
C LEU A 48 -20.01 23.84 21.03
N GLY A 49 -19.17 24.61 21.72
CA GLY A 49 -18.39 25.70 21.18
C GLY A 49 -17.06 25.29 20.56
N GLN A 50 -16.12 26.24 20.55
CA GLN A 50 -14.71 25.96 20.30
C GLN A 50 -14.07 25.40 21.59
N TYR A 51 -13.03 24.56 21.43
CA TYR A 51 -12.29 23.93 22.53
C TYR A 51 -13.12 23.02 23.49
N LYS A 52 -14.23 22.46 23.01
CA LYS A 52 -15.13 21.58 23.80
C LYS A 52 -15.85 22.27 24.97
N ASN A 53 -15.92 23.59 24.99
CA ASN A 53 -16.81 24.30 25.93
C ASN A 53 -18.26 24.03 25.54
N THR A 54 -19.14 23.81 26.51
CA THR A 54 -20.58 23.64 26.32
C THR A 54 -21.30 24.91 26.78
N TYR A 55 -22.14 25.46 25.92
CA TYR A 55 -22.98 26.62 26.22
C TYR A 55 -24.42 26.17 26.36
N GLU A 56 -25.07 26.58 27.45
CA GLU A 56 -26.50 26.43 27.62
C GLU A 56 -27.20 27.61 26.92
N SER A 57 -28.28 27.31 26.21
CA SER A 57 -29.02 28.26 25.40
C SER A 57 -30.50 28.03 25.59
N GLU A 58 -31.21 29.08 25.97
CA GLU A 58 -32.65 29.07 26.14
C GLU A 58 -33.29 30.03 25.15
N ILE A 59 -34.40 29.61 24.54
CA ILE A 59 -35.19 30.46 23.65
C ILE A 59 -36.66 30.29 23.97
N GLU A 60 -37.35 31.40 24.19
CA GLU A 60 -38.79 31.48 24.37
C GLU A 60 -39.43 32.11 23.13
N ILE A 61 -40.40 31.42 22.56
CA ILE A 61 -40.98 31.74 21.25
C ILE A 61 -42.49 31.86 21.41
N ASP A 62 -43.08 32.89 20.80
CA ASP A 62 -44.52 33.02 20.65
C ASP A 62 -45.03 32.04 19.58
N ARG A 63 -46.00 31.19 19.93
CA ARG A 63 -46.57 30.17 19.05
C ARG A 63 -47.49 30.73 17.97
N LEU A 64 -48.12 31.88 18.22
CA LEU A 64 -49.08 32.53 17.33
C LEU A 64 -48.34 33.41 16.32
N GLU A 65 -47.44 34.27 16.79
CA GLU A 65 -46.73 35.22 15.92
C GLU A 65 -45.41 34.67 15.37
N SER A 66 -44.89 33.56 15.93
CA SER A 66 -43.59 32.97 15.58
C SER A 66 -42.45 33.99 15.68
N GLU A 67 -42.42 34.71 16.80
CA GLU A 67 -41.39 35.71 17.14
C GLU A 67 -40.68 35.30 18.44
N THR A 68 -39.42 35.70 18.57
CA THR A 68 -38.62 35.41 19.76
C THR A 68 -39.04 36.37 20.88
N LEU A 69 -39.61 35.85 21.97
CA LEU A 69 -40.03 36.64 23.13
C LEU A 69 -38.85 36.91 24.06
N ASP A 70 -38.04 35.89 24.31
CA ASP A 70 -36.82 35.98 25.11
C ASP A 70 -35.79 34.97 24.59
N SER A 71 -34.51 35.29 24.74
CA SER A 71 -33.43 34.36 24.43
C SER A 71 -32.27 34.60 25.37
N ASN A 72 -31.63 33.54 25.83
CA ASN A 72 -30.45 33.65 26.69
C ASN A 72 -29.45 32.58 26.31
N CYS A 73 -28.18 32.91 26.36
CA CYS A 73 -27.08 31.99 26.10
C CYS A 73 -25.94 32.32 27.05
N ASP A 74 -25.30 31.29 27.60
CA ASP A 74 -24.15 31.46 28.50
C ASP A 74 -22.86 31.87 27.77
N CYS A 75 -22.95 32.22 26.49
CA CYS A 75 -21.82 32.77 25.74
C CYS A 75 -21.66 34.28 25.99
N PRO A 76 -20.47 34.86 25.71
CA PRO A 76 -20.21 36.29 25.96
C PRO A 76 -21.16 37.27 25.25
N TYR A 77 -21.85 36.82 24.20
CA TYR A 77 -22.80 37.63 23.44
C TYR A 77 -24.20 37.65 24.06
N HIS A 78 -24.54 36.65 24.89
CA HIS A 78 -25.81 36.43 25.60
C HIS A 78 -27.08 36.31 24.74
N TYR A 79 -27.28 37.23 23.80
CA TYR A 79 -28.38 37.31 22.86
C TYR A 79 -27.83 37.22 21.43
N ASP A 80 -28.68 36.91 20.44
CA ASP A 80 -28.33 36.90 19.01
C ASP A 80 -27.02 36.18 18.66
N CYS A 81 -26.73 35.05 19.30
CA CYS A 81 -25.47 34.36 19.12
C CYS A 81 -25.58 33.20 18.11
N GLN A 82 -24.42 32.75 17.61
CA GLN A 82 -24.32 31.58 16.72
C GLN A 82 -24.90 30.30 17.34
N HIS A 83 -24.88 30.17 18.67
CA HIS A 83 -25.42 29.00 19.36
C HIS A 83 -26.96 28.97 19.29
N LEU A 84 -27.62 30.11 19.57
CA LEU A 84 -29.07 30.24 19.42
C LEU A 84 -29.51 30.02 17.96
N ALA A 85 -28.77 30.56 17.00
CA ALA A 85 -29.01 30.28 15.59
C ALA A 85 -28.87 28.78 15.26
N ALA A 86 -27.87 28.09 15.81
CA ALA A 86 -27.70 26.64 15.65
C ALA A 86 -28.88 25.85 16.25
N VAL A 87 -29.42 26.29 17.38
CA VAL A 87 -30.63 25.70 18.00
C VAL A 87 -31.84 25.86 17.07
N LEU A 88 -32.02 27.00 16.40
CA LEU A 88 -33.09 27.17 15.42
C LEU A 88 -32.96 26.22 14.21
N PHE A 89 -31.75 25.97 13.71
CA PHE A 89 -31.51 24.98 12.66
C PHE A 89 -31.77 23.55 13.14
N TYR A 90 -31.39 23.25 14.39
CA TYR A 90 -31.67 21.97 15.02
C TYR A 90 -33.16 21.75 15.22
N MET A 91 -33.89 22.75 15.71
CA MET A 91 -35.34 22.73 15.82
C MET A 91 -36.03 22.52 14.49
N GLU A 92 -35.56 23.14 13.39
CA GLU A 92 -36.16 22.92 12.07
C GLU A 92 -36.05 21.46 11.60
N SER A 93 -34.97 20.79 11.98
CA SER A 93 -34.68 19.42 11.55
C SER A 93 -35.22 18.35 12.51
N CYS A 94 -35.35 18.68 13.80
CA CYS A 94 -35.69 17.75 14.88
C CYS A 94 -36.92 18.20 15.71
N LEU A 95 -37.76 19.12 15.23
CA LEU A 95 -38.94 19.60 15.97
C LEU A 95 -39.84 18.43 16.42
N ASP A 96 -40.11 17.51 15.49
CA ASP A 96 -40.98 16.36 15.70
C ASP A 96 -40.41 15.44 16.79
N GLU A 97 -39.09 15.20 16.77
CA GLU A 97 -38.38 14.43 17.80
C GLU A 97 -38.48 15.10 19.18
N ILE A 98 -38.23 16.42 19.25
CA ILE A 98 -38.30 17.19 20.50
C ILE A 98 -39.73 17.15 21.07
N LEU A 99 -40.75 17.27 20.22
CA LEU A 99 -42.16 17.19 20.62
C LEU A 99 -42.55 15.80 21.12
N VAL A 100 -42.10 14.73 20.45
CA VAL A 100 -42.36 13.35 20.88
C VAL A 100 -41.67 13.06 22.22
N ASN A 101 -40.43 13.51 22.42
CA ASN A 101 -39.73 13.34 23.69
C ASN A 101 -40.43 14.11 24.82
N TYR A 102 -40.83 15.36 24.58
CA TYR A 102 -41.59 16.14 25.56
C TYR A 102 -42.94 15.49 25.91
N SER A 103 -43.64 14.91 24.91
CA SER A 103 -44.89 14.19 25.12
C SER A 103 -44.73 12.98 26.05
N LYS A 104 -43.66 12.20 25.85
CA LYS A 104 -43.36 11.01 26.65
C LYS A 104 -42.92 11.35 28.07
N GLU A 105 -42.24 12.49 28.27
CA GLU A 105 -41.72 12.92 29.58
C GLU A 105 -42.79 13.61 30.46
N ASN A 106 -43.75 14.35 29.87
CA ASN A 106 -44.65 15.25 30.63
C ASN A 106 -46.15 14.93 30.55
N ASP A 107 -46.55 13.81 29.95
CA ASP A 107 -47.93 13.31 29.87
C ASP A 107 -48.97 14.41 29.53
N ILE A 108 -48.99 14.83 28.25
CA ILE A 108 -49.73 15.98 27.70
C ILE A 108 -51.21 16.00 28.08
N ALA A 109 -51.82 14.83 28.33
CA ALA A 109 -53.21 14.68 28.73
C ALA A 109 -53.54 15.38 30.07
N VAL A 110 -52.57 15.42 30.99
CA VAL A 110 -52.71 16.02 32.33
C VAL A 110 -52.42 17.53 32.29
N MET A 111 -51.40 17.96 31.55
CA MET A 111 -51.02 19.38 31.47
C MET A 111 -52.02 20.29 30.77
N THR A 112 -52.78 19.75 29.81
CA THR A 112 -53.77 20.54 29.06
C THR A 112 -54.97 20.97 29.93
N GLU A 113 -55.20 20.31 31.07
CA GLU A 113 -56.25 20.68 32.03
C GLU A 113 -55.82 21.80 33.00
N GLU A 114 -54.52 21.93 33.29
CA GLU A 114 -53.99 22.91 34.27
C GLU A 114 -53.58 24.26 33.66
N LYS A 115 -53.34 24.31 32.33
CA LYS A 115 -52.73 25.47 31.65
C LYS A 115 -53.68 26.26 30.74
N GLY A 116 -54.99 26.05 30.86
CA GLY A 116 -56.01 26.88 30.20
C GLY A 116 -56.14 26.68 28.69
N PHE A 117 -55.87 25.48 28.19
CA PHE A 117 -56.14 25.12 26.78
C PHE A 117 -57.64 24.87 26.58
N ASP A 118 -58.21 25.37 25.48
CA ASP A 118 -59.55 24.97 25.03
C ASP A 118 -59.55 23.52 24.50
N ASP A 119 -60.69 22.82 24.58
CA ASP A 119 -60.83 21.42 24.15
C ASP A 119 -60.39 21.20 22.68
N GLU A 120 -60.62 22.18 21.80
CA GLU A 120 -60.17 22.14 20.39
C GLU A 120 -58.64 22.26 20.24
N GLU A 121 -57.97 23.00 21.13
CA GLU A 121 -56.52 23.16 21.10
C GLU A 121 -55.81 21.92 21.63
N LYS A 122 -56.41 21.26 22.63
CA LYS A 122 -55.97 19.95 23.17
C LYS A 122 -56.01 18.89 22.08
N GLU A 123 -57.09 18.82 21.30
CA GLU A 123 -57.23 17.85 20.20
C GLU A 123 -56.20 18.10 19.08
N LYS A 124 -56.00 19.36 18.68
CA LYS A 124 -54.98 19.74 17.67
C LYS A 124 -53.56 19.40 18.12
N LEU A 125 -53.24 19.55 19.41
CA LEU A 125 -51.92 19.24 19.94
C LEU A 125 -51.67 17.72 19.95
N LEU A 126 -52.66 16.93 20.35
CA LEU A 126 -52.59 15.47 20.33
C LEU A 126 -52.48 14.90 18.91
N GLU A 127 -53.19 15.47 17.95
CA GLU A 127 -53.07 15.10 16.53
C GLU A 127 -51.67 15.44 15.99
N ALA A 128 -51.15 16.63 16.30
CA ALA A 128 -49.80 17.03 15.90
C ALA A 128 -48.71 16.09 16.46
N VAL A 129 -48.86 15.63 17.70
CA VAL A 129 -47.94 14.65 18.32
C VAL A 129 -47.99 13.30 17.62
N LYS A 130 -49.18 12.80 17.27
CA LYS A 130 -49.32 11.53 16.52
C LYS A 130 -48.68 11.62 15.13
N VAL A 131 -48.87 12.73 14.43
CA VAL A 131 -48.25 12.98 13.12
C VAL A 131 -46.73 13.07 13.25
N ALA A 132 -46.22 13.77 14.27
CA ALA A 132 -44.79 13.86 14.57
C ALA A 132 -44.18 12.49 14.88
N GLU A 133 -44.86 11.65 15.67
CA GLU A 133 -44.40 10.30 15.99
C GLU A 133 -44.29 9.42 14.73
N SER A 134 -45.30 9.47 13.85
CA SER A 134 -45.26 8.71 12.59
C SER A 134 -44.11 9.17 11.68
N LYS A 135 -43.86 10.48 11.58
CA LYS A 135 -42.76 11.02 10.75
C LYS A 135 -41.39 10.69 11.32
N GLU A 136 -41.25 10.72 12.65
CA GLU A 136 -39.99 10.41 13.32
C GLU A 136 -39.60 8.94 13.12
N VAL A 137 -40.56 8.00 13.15
CA VAL A 137 -40.31 6.59 12.82
C VAL A 137 -39.82 6.44 11.38
N MET A 138 -40.48 7.09 10.41
CA MET A 138 -40.04 7.05 9.02
C MET A 138 -38.62 7.62 8.82
N ARG A 139 -38.32 8.75 9.48
CA ARG A 139 -36.98 9.37 9.41
C ARG A 139 -35.90 8.43 9.93
N ARG A 140 -36.14 7.77 11.07
CA ARG A 140 -35.20 6.80 11.66
C ARG A 140 -34.98 5.58 10.76
N ASP A 141 -36.04 5.08 10.13
CA ASP A 141 -35.93 3.97 9.17
C ASP A 141 -35.10 4.36 7.94
N GLU A 142 -35.30 5.56 7.39
CA GLU A 142 -34.51 6.08 6.27
C GLU A 142 -33.04 6.29 6.63
N GLU A 143 -32.75 6.84 7.82
CA GLU A 143 -31.38 7.00 8.33
C GLU A 143 -30.69 5.65 8.51
N TYR A 144 -31.39 4.67 9.10
CA TYR A 144 -30.88 3.31 9.26
C TYR A 144 -30.57 2.65 7.91
N GLN A 145 -31.46 2.77 6.92
CA GLN A 145 -31.21 2.24 5.58
C GLN A 145 -29.99 2.88 4.91
N LYS A 146 -29.80 4.20 5.12
CA LYS A 146 -28.67 4.93 4.57
C LYS A 146 -27.34 4.48 5.21
N GLU A 147 -27.31 4.31 6.54
CA GLU A 147 -26.13 3.79 7.24
C GLU A 147 -25.79 2.37 6.77
N LEU A 148 -26.79 1.50 6.70
CA LEU A 148 -26.62 0.13 6.22
C LEU A 148 -26.04 0.09 4.80
N LEU A 149 -26.55 0.92 3.89
CA LEU A 149 -26.02 1.03 2.52
C LEU A 149 -24.57 1.51 2.50
N GLN A 150 -24.21 2.47 3.34
CA GLN A 150 -22.83 2.95 3.45
C GLN A 150 -21.89 1.85 3.95
N GLU A 151 -22.32 1.05 4.94
CA GLU A 151 -21.56 -0.10 5.42
C GLU A 151 -21.37 -1.16 4.34
N TYR A 152 -22.43 -1.50 3.60
CA TYR A 152 -22.33 -2.48 2.51
C TYR A 152 -21.41 -2.02 1.38
N VAL A 153 -21.48 -0.73 0.99
CA VAL A 153 -20.58 -0.17 -0.02
C VAL A 153 -19.14 -0.19 0.49
N GLY A 154 -18.90 0.24 1.73
CA GLY A 154 -17.57 0.20 2.34
C GLY A 154 -17.01 -1.23 2.43
N ALA A 155 -17.82 -2.20 2.86
CA ALA A 155 -17.44 -3.60 2.91
C ALA A 155 -17.14 -4.15 1.51
N SER A 156 -17.96 -3.82 0.51
CA SER A 156 -17.74 -4.22 -0.89
C SER A 156 -16.44 -3.67 -1.44
N GLU A 157 -16.10 -2.41 -1.18
CA GLU A 157 -14.82 -1.82 -1.60
C GLU A 157 -13.60 -2.51 -0.97
N VAL A 158 -13.70 -2.88 0.30
CA VAL A 158 -12.65 -3.63 1.00
C VAL A 158 -12.51 -5.04 0.43
N LEU A 159 -13.63 -5.74 0.23
CA LEU A 159 -13.65 -7.10 -0.32
C LEU A 159 -13.15 -7.13 -1.78
N ALA A 160 -13.50 -6.13 -2.59
CA ALA A 160 -13.04 -6.03 -3.98
C ALA A 160 -11.51 -5.84 -4.10
N LYS A 161 -10.87 -5.24 -3.10
CA LYS A 161 -9.40 -5.09 -3.05
C LYS A 161 -8.70 -6.27 -2.38
N SER A 162 -9.44 -7.18 -1.77
CA SER A 162 -8.87 -8.33 -1.10
C SER A 162 -8.31 -9.32 -2.13
N PRO A 163 -7.04 -9.77 -1.98
CA PRO A 163 -6.42 -10.76 -2.85
C PRO A 163 -7.21 -12.06 -3.00
N PHE A 164 -8.09 -12.37 -2.04
CA PHE A 164 -8.93 -13.57 -2.05
C PHE A 164 -10.04 -13.53 -3.11
N PHE A 165 -10.53 -12.33 -3.45
CA PHE A 165 -11.61 -12.13 -4.41
C PHE A 165 -11.12 -11.60 -5.76
N LEU A 166 -9.82 -11.32 -5.89
CA LEU A 166 -9.23 -11.00 -7.17
C LEU A 166 -9.19 -12.26 -8.04
N PRO A 167 -9.54 -12.17 -9.34
CA PRO A 167 -9.37 -13.28 -10.24
C PRO A 167 -7.89 -13.70 -10.23
N LYS A 168 -7.64 -15.01 -10.12
CA LYS A 168 -6.29 -15.56 -10.29
C LYS A 168 -5.81 -15.16 -11.68
N GLN A 169 -4.95 -14.16 -11.78
CA GLN A 169 -4.24 -13.90 -13.02
C GLN A 169 -3.31 -15.10 -13.23
N GLU A 170 -3.66 -15.95 -14.19
CA GLU A 170 -2.70 -16.88 -14.77
C GLU A 170 -1.63 -16.02 -15.43
N ARG A 171 -0.49 -15.92 -14.76
CA ARG A 171 0.67 -15.20 -15.27
C ARG A 171 1.52 -16.21 -16.00
N GLU A 172 1.68 -15.98 -17.30
CA GLU A 172 2.53 -16.81 -18.12
C GLU A 172 3.99 -16.63 -17.71
N ILE A 173 4.70 -17.75 -17.55
CA ILE A 173 6.14 -17.75 -17.26
C ILE A 173 6.86 -17.33 -18.53
N GLU A 174 7.61 -16.24 -18.45
CA GLU A 174 8.36 -15.70 -19.57
C GLU A 174 9.61 -16.53 -19.83
N LYS A 175 9.88 -16.86 -21.10
CA LYS A 175 11.10 -17.56 -21.49
C LYS A 175 12.25 -16.57 -21.70
N ALA A 176 13.42 -16.89 -21.16
CA ALA A 176 14.59 -16.04 -21.24
C ALA A 176 15.88 -16.85 -21.35
N GLU A 177 16.84 -16.33 -22.10
CA GLU A 177 18.22 -16.81 -22.04
C GLU A 177 19.00 -16.01 -21.01
N LEU A 178 19.65 -16.73 -20.08
CA LEU A 178 20.50 -16.15 -19.06
C LEU A 178 21.85 -15.75 -19.63
N ALA A 179 22.30 -14.54 -19.30
CA ALA A 179 23.67 -14.08 -19.50
C ALA A 179 24.24 -13.57 -18.18
N VAL A 180 25.29 -14.24 -17.71
CA VAL A 180 26.09 -13.90 -16.54
C VAL A 180 27.35 -13.20 -17.03
N ILE A 181 27.45 -11.91 -16.72
CA ILE A 181 28.58 -11.07 -17.07
C ILE A 181 29.48 -10.98 -15.84
N PHE A 182 30.74 -11.37 -15.94
CA PHE A 182 31.67 -11.33 -14.82
C PHE A 182 32.84 -10.37 -15.06
N ASN A 183 33.42 -9.88 -13.97
CA ASN A 183 34.60 -9.03 -13.98
C ASN A 183 35.49 -9.33 -12.75
N PHE A 184 36.80 -9.22 -12.93
CA PHE A 184 37.79 -9.33 -11.87
C PHE A 184 38.21 -7.94 -11.37
N PRO A 185 37.69 -7.46 -10.23
CA PRO A 185 38.02 -6.14 -9.72
C PRO A 185 39.49 -6.06 -9.27
N LYS A 186 40.24 -5.07 -9.79
CA LYS A 186 41.67 -4.85 -9.45
C LYS A 186 41.96 -4.54 -7.97
N LYS A 187 40.94 -4.23 -7.17
CA LYS A 187 41.09 -3.70 -5.80
C LYS A 187 40.26 -4.47 -4.75
N ARG A 188 39.52 -5.50 -5.14
CA ARG A 188 38.63 -6.26 -4.24
C ARG A 188 38.89 -7.74 -4.46
N GLU A 189 38.80 -8.52 -3.40
CA GLU A 189 38.83 -9.97 -3.51
C GLU A 189 37.45 -10.48 -3.97
N GLY A 190 37.46 -11.45 -4.90
CA GLY A 190 36.26 -12.06 -5.47
C GLY A 190 35.90 -11.58 -6.88
N VAL A 191 34.93 -12.24 -7.48
CA VAL A 191 34.45 -12.01 -8.85
C VAL A 191 33.15 -11.22 -8.80
N GLU A 192 33.09 -10.09 -9.50
CA GLU A 192 31.87 -9.29 -9.64
C GLU A 192 31.01 -9.86 -10.76
N LEU A 193 29.73 -10.12 -10.47
CA LEU A 193 28.75 -10.65 -11.42
C LEU A 193 27.63 -9.65 -11.68
N GLN A 194 27.20 -9.58 -12.93
CA GLN A 194 26.00 -8.89 -13.39
C GLN A 194 25.13 -9.86 -14.19
N LEU A 195 23.81 -9.68 -14.12
CA LEU A 195 22.87 -10.51 -14.84
C LEU A 195 22.17 -9.71 -15.95
N ALA A 196 22.03 -10.35 -17.11
CA ALA A 196 21.22 -9.86 -18.20
C ALA A 196 20.41 -11.01 -18.81
N LEU A 197 19.25 -10.66 -19.37
CA LEU A 197 18.31 -11.62 -19.94
C LEU A 197 18.08 -11.30 -21.41
N ARG A 198 18.20 -12.30 -22.29
CA ARG A 198 17.72 -12.16 -23.68
C ARG A 198 16.32 -12.73 -23.76
N LEU A 199 15.38 -11.89 -24.14
CA LEU A 199 13.96 -12.25 -24.26
C LEU A 199 13.63 -12.45 -25.74
N PRO A 200 12.87 -13.49 -26.13
CA PRO A 200 12.49 -13.72 -27.53
C PRO A 200 11.77 -12.54 -28.17
N ALA A 201 10.95 -11.82 -27.40
CA ALA A 201 10.17 -10.68 -27.85
C ALA A 201 10.96 -9.35 -27.92
N ARG A 202 12.26 -9.33 -27.59
CA ARG A 202 13.05 -8.11 -27.49
C ARG A 202 14.39 -8.24 -28.20
N SER A 203 14.73 -7.24 -29.02
CA SER A 203 16.01 -7.20 -29.73
C SER A 203 17.21 -6.87 -28.83
N LYS A 204 17.00 -6.09 -27.75
CA LYS A 204 18.06 -5.72 -26.80
C LYS A 204 18.02 -6.60 -25.54
N PRO A 205 19.18 -7.03 -25.01
CA PRO A 205 19.25 -7.69 -23.71
C PRO A 205 18.71 -6.80 -22.59
N LEU A 206 17.97 -7.41 -21.67
CA LEU A 206 17.40 -6.78 -20.49
C LEU A 206 18.39 -6.92 -19.32
N HIS A 207 19.06 -5.84 -18.97
CA HIS A 207 19.93 -5.83 -17.80
C HIS A 207 19.08 -5.85 -16.52
N VAL A 208 19.45 -6.73 -15.59
CA VAL A 208 18.77 -6.85 -14.29
C VAL A 208 19.17 -5.65 -13.43
N PRO A 209 18.20 -4.83 -12.97
CA PRO A 209 18.51 -3.63 -12.19
C PRO A 209 18.90 -3.94 -10.74
N SER A 210 18.32 -4.99 -10.16
CA SER A 210 18.61 -5.47 -8.81
C SER A 210 18.74 -6.98 -8.87
N ILE A 211 19.96 -7.50 -8.64
CA ILE A 211 20.19 -8.95 -8.67
C ILE A 211 19.44 -9.62 -7.52
N ARG A 212 19.42 -9.02 -6.33
CA ARG A 212 18.70 -9.56 -5.17
C ARG A 212 17.23 -9.80 -5.51
N ASP A 213 16.53 -8.75 -5.92
CA ASP A 213 15.09 -8.81 -6.19
C ASP A 213 14.79 -9.78 -7.34
N PHE A 214 15.69 -9.87 -8.32
CA PHE A 214 15.55 -10.83 -9.42
C PHE A 214 15.71 -12.28 -8.96
N LEU A 215 16.74 -12.59 -8.17
CA LEU A 215 16.96 -13.95 -7.67
C LEU A 215 15.84 -14.38 -6.70
N GLU A 216 15.38 -13.47 -5.84
CA GLU A 216 14.22 -13.69 -4.96
C GLU A 216 12.94 -13.89 -5.77
N ALA A 217 12.68 -13.07 -6.79
CA ALA A 217 11.52 -13.23 -7.66
C ALA A 217 11.53 -14.56 -8.42
N VAL A 218 12.69 -15.00 -8.91
CA VAL A 218 12.85 -16.31 -9.55
C VAL A 218 12.62 -17.45 -8.56
N HIS A 219 13.10 -17.32 -7.32
CA HIS A 219 12.95 -18.34 -6.28
C HIS A 219 11.49 -18.50 -5.82
N TYR A 220 10.82 -17.39 -5.53
CA TYR A 220 9.46 -17.36 -4.99
C TYR A 220 8.38 -17.31 -6.07
N GLN A 221 8.77 -17.27 -7.35
CA GLN A 221 7.85 -17.14 -8.49
C GLN A 221 7.00 -15.87 -8.37
N GLU A 222 7.64 -14.77 -8.01
CA GLU A 222 7.00 -13.47 -7.83
C GLU A 222 7.14 -12.60 -9.08
N PRO A 223 6.16 -11.71 -9.34
CA PRO A 223 6.26 -10.75 -10.43
C PRO A 223 7.38 -9.74 -10.17
N LEU A 224 8.19 -9.50 -11.19
CA LEU A 224 9.25 -8.50 -11.16
C LEU A 224 8.97 -7.39 -12.16
N TYR A 225 8.99 -6.14 -11.69
CA TYR A 225 8.82 -4.98 -12.56
C TYR A 225 10.18 -4.48 -13.08
N ILE A 226 10.42 -4.63 -14.38
CA ILE A 226 11.63 -4.10 -15.04
C ILE A 226 11.21 -3.18 -16.19
N GLY A 227 11.67 -1.94 -16.17
CA GLY A 227 11.44 -0.99 -17.27
C GLY A 227 9.96 -0.70 -17.54
N GLY A 228 9.12 -0.71 -16.51
CA GLY A 228 7.69 -0.42 -16.59
C GLY A 228 6.82 -1.61 -17.05
N LYS A 229 7.40 -2.80 -17.24
CA LYS A 229 6.66 -4.04 -17.53
C LYS A 229 6.81 -5.03 -16.38
N SER A 230 5.72 -5.74 -16.07
CA SER A 230 5.72 -6.86 -15.12
C SER A 230 6.14 -8.12 -15.86
N TYR A 231 7.16 -8.80 -15.35
CA TYR A 231 7.63 -10.09 -15.82
C TYR A 231 7.43 -11.14 -14.73
N LEU A 232 7.21 -12.39 -15.12
CA LEU A 232 7.25 -13.53 -14.21
C LEU A 232 8.34 -14.49 -14.71
N PHE A 233 9.43 -14.58 -13.95
CA PHE A 233 10.50 -15.52 -14.20
C PHE A 233 10.49 -16.61 -13.13
N SER A 234 10.77 -17.83 -13.54
CA SER A 234 11.01 -18.97 -12.66
C SER A 234 12.22 -19.77 -13.17
N MET A 235 12.60 -20.85 -12.50
CA MET A 235 13.62 -21.76 -13.04
C MET A 235 13.23 -22.29 -14.43
N ASP A 236 11.93 -22.50 -14.68
CA ASP A 236 11.41 -22.96 -15.96
C ASP A 236 11.53 -21.91 -17.08
N SER A 237 11.84 -20.65 -16.74
CA SER A 237 12.12 -19.61 -17.74
C SER A 237 13.38 -19.88 -18.54
N PHE A 238 14.34 -20.61 -17.96
CA PHE A 238 15.67 -20.82 -18.52
C PHE A 238 15.82 -22.23 -19.12
N ALA A 239 16.70 -22.37 -20.10
CA ALA A 239 17.15 -23.67 -20.58
C ALA A 239 17.97 -24.39 -19.50
N ASP A 240 18.10 -25.72 -19.59
CA ASP A 240 18.81 -26.56 -18.61
C ASP A 240 20.20 -26.03 -18.24
N SER A 241 20.96 -25.52 -19.22
CA SER A 241 22.26 -24.91 -18.98
C SER A 241 22.19 -23.64 -18.13
N GLY A 242 21.17 -22.79 -18.35
CA GLY A 242 20.92 -21.60 -17.57
C GLY A 242 20.38 -21.90 -16.18
N GLN A 243 19.57 -22.96 -16.01
CA GLN A 243 19.03 -23.39 -14.72
C GLN A 243 20.13 -23.83 -13.75
N GLU A 244 21.10 -24.62 -14.22
CA GLU A 244 22.22 -25.04 -13.39
C GLU A 244 23.08 -23.84 -12.97
N ILE A 245 23.39 -22.95 -13.92
CA ILE A 245 24.24 -21.77 -13.66
C ILE A 245 23.55 -20.77 -12.73
N ILE A 246 22.27 -20.46 -12.94
CA ILE A 246 21.54 -19.52 -12.07
C ILE A 246 21.42 -20.07 -10.66
N ARG A 247 21.29 -21.40 -10.49
CA ARG A 247 21.26 -22.03 -9.17
C ARG A 247 22.56 -21.83 -8.41
N PHE A 248 23.72 -22.00 -9.06
CA PHE A 248 25.01 -21.68 -8.43
C PHE A 248 25.10 -20.20 -8.04
N VAL A 249 24.60 -19.30 -8.87
CA VAL A 249 24.56 -17.86 -8.54
C VAL A 249 23.64 -17.62 -7.35
N MET A 250 22.45 -18.23 -7.29
CA MET A 250 21.51 -18.09 -6.18
C MET A 250 22.09 -18.60 -4.85
N ASP A 251 22.77 -19.74 -4.87
CA ASP A 251 23.26 -20.40 -3.66
C ASP A 251 24.51 -19.70 -3.07
N HIS A 252 25.27 -18.97 -3.89
CA HIS A 252 26.59 -18.48 -3.51
C HIS A 252 26.87 -17.00 -3.79
N ALA A 253 25.93 -16.25 -4.36
CA ALA A 253 26.08 -14.81 -4.55
C ALA A 253 26.05 -14.06 -3.21
N ASN A 254 27.14 -13.38 -2.89
CA ASN A 254 27.18 -12.39 -1.83
C ASN A 254 26.57 -11.09 -2.35
N LEU A 255 25.37 -10.78 -1.84
CA LEU A 255 24.61 -9.58 -2.16
C LEU A 255 24.85 -8.53 -1.07
N PRO A 256 25.19 -7.27 -1.42
CA PRO A 256 25.38 -6.23 -0.42
C PRO A 256 24.08 -5.99 0.38
N GLU A 257 24.17 -6.04 1.72
CA GLU A 257 23.02 -5.82 2.62
C GLU A 257 22.62 -4.34 2.72
N LYS A 258 23.60 -3.43 2.61
CA LYS A 258 23.38 -1.97 2.64
C LYS A 258 23.69 -1.39 1.27
N VAL A 259 22.64 -1.17 0.49
CA VAL A 259 22.75 -0.55 -0.82
C VAL A 259 22.93 0.96 -0.65
N ALA A 260 24.14 1.46 -0.88
CA ALA A 260 24.42 2.89 -0.90
C ALA A 260 24.16 3.55 -2.27
N ASN A 261 24.06 2.77 -3.35
CA ASN A 261 23.99 3.28 -4.73
C ASN A 261 23.31 2.29 -5.69
N GLU A 262 22.59 2.77 -6.71
CA GLU A 262 21.91 1.92 -7.73
C GLU A 262 22.89 0.96 -8.43
N ARG A 263 24.14 1.39 -8.65
CA ARG A 263 25.18 0.53 -9.23
C ARG A 263 25.47 -0.70 -8.37
N ALA A 264 25.35 -0.60 -7.05
CA ALA A 264 25.60 -1.71 -6.14
C ALA A 264 24.48 -2.75 -6.16
N GLN A 265 23.26 -2.41 -6.60
CA GLN A 265 22.15 -3.37 -6.72
C GLN A 265 22.32 -4.29 -7.93
N LYS A 266 23.00 -3.79 -8.97
CA LYS A 266 23.26 -4.51 -10.22
C LYS A 266 24.40 -5.53 -10.12
N ILE A 267 25.14 -5.54 -9.02
CA ILE A 267 26.38 -6.32 -8.88
C ILE A 267 26.25 -7.25 -7.68
N ALA A 268 26.54 -8.53 -7.92
CA ALA A 268 26.76 -9.53 -6.89
C ALA A 268 28.24 -9.90 -6.86
N THR A 269 28.73 -10.44 -5.74
CA THR A 269 30.12 -10.90 -5.62
C THR A 269 30.14 -12.39 -5.31
N ILE A 270 31.05 -13.14 -5.93
CA ILE A 270 31.24 -14.57 -5.67
C ILE A 270 32.73 -14.84 -5.38
N ASP A 271 33.02 -15.77 -4.46
CA ASP A 271 34.39 -16.23 -4.19
C ASP A 271 34.98 -16.87 -5.47
N THR A 272 36.23 -16.55 -5.78
CA THR A 272 37.00 -17.13 -6.89
C THR A 272 36.92 -18.66 -6.95
N LYS A 273 36.94 -19.35 -5.80
CA LYS A 273 36.82 -20.82 -5.74
C LYS A 273 35.46 -21.30 -6.26
N ILE A 274 34.39 -20.63 -5.85
CA ILE A 274 33.03 -20.96 -6.28
C ILE A 274 32.87 -20.60 -7.76
N PHE A 275 33.41 -19.47 -8.20
CA PHE A 275 33.43 -19.13 -9.61
C PHE A 275 34.15 -20.20 -10.45
N GLY A 276 35.26 -20.75 -9.96
CA GLY A 276 35.92 -21.91 -10.57
C GLY A 276 35.00 -23.14 -10.70
N MET A 277 34.12 -23.39 -9.72
CA MET A 277 33.11 -24.44 -9.82
C MET A 277 32.05 -24.12 -10.89
N ILE A 278 31.62 -22.86 -11.00
CA ILE A 278 30.69 -22.41 -12.06
C ILE A 278 31.32 -22.65 -13.43
N LEU A 279 32.59 -22.28 -13.63
CA LEU A 279 33.33 -22.54 -14.88
C LEU A 279 33.43 -24.03 -15.18
N ALA A 280 33.78 -24.85 -14.19
CA ALA A 280 33.86 -26.30 -14.36
C ALA A 280 32.50 -26.91 -14.77
N LYS A 281 31.41 -26.45 -14.15
CA LYS A 281 30.05 -26.90 -14.49
C LYS A 281 29.64 -26.45 -15.89
N ALA A 282 29.89 -25.19 -16.25
CA ALA A 282 29.62 -24.68 -17.59
C ALA A 282 30.40 -25.46 -18.65
N HIS A 283 31.65 -25.80 -18.37
CA HIS A 283 32.47 -26.64 -19.25
C HIS A 283 31.93 -28.06 -19.38
N GLU A 284 31.48 -28.68 -18.28
CA GLU A 284 30.83 -30.01 -18.30
C GLU A 284 29.59 -30.01 -19.21
N ILE A 285 28.70 -29.02 -19.03
CA ILE A 285 27.47 -28.86 -19.81
C ILE A 285 27.80 -28.65 -21.29
N ALA A 286 28.70 -27.72 -21.59
CA ALA A 286 29.15 -27.45 -22.95
C ALA A 286 29.78 -28.69 -23.61
N SER A 287 30.63 -29.41 -22.89
CA SER A 287 31.28 -30.64 -23.39
C SER A 287 30.26 -31.74 -23.71
N GLN A 288 29.22 -31.89 -22.90
CA GLN A 288 28.14 -32.85 -23.17
C GLN A 288 27.35 -32.45 -24.43
N GLN A 289 27.01 -31.17 -24.57
CA GLN A 289 26.32 -30.65 -25.76
C GLN A 289 27.16 -30.78 -27.03
N LEU A 290 28.47 -30.54 -26.95
CA LEU A 290 29.40 -30.68 -28.08
C LEU A 290 29.54 -32.14 -28.51
N LYS A 291 29.62 -33.08 -27.55
CA LYS A 291 29.63 -34.52 -27.84
C LYS A 291 28.36 -34.98 -28.56
N GLN A 292 27.19 -34.47 -28.13
CA GLN A 292 25.91 -34.78 -28.77
C GLN A 292 25.83 -34.21 -30.20
N LYS A 293 26.42 -33.04 -30.44
CA LYS A 293 26.47 -32.40 -31.76
C LYS A 293 27.57 -32.94 -32.68
N GLY A 294 28.43 -33.84 -32.19
CA GLY A 294 29.53 -34.43 -32.97
C GLY A 294 30.63 -33.43 -33.33
N TRP A 295 30.80 -32.36 -32.54
CA TRP A 295 31.79 -31.32 -32.82
C TRP A 295 33.23 -31.85 -32.72
N THR A 296 34.08 -31.43 -33.64
CA THR A 296 35.51 -31.79 -33.69
C THR A 296 36.38 -30.56 -33.56
N PHE A 297 37.49 -30.66 -32.83
CA PHE A 297 38.48 -29.60 -32.58
C PHE A 297 39.21 -29.02 -33.82
N GLN A 298 38.74 -29.35 -35.03
CA GLN A 298 39.28 -28.86 -36.30
C GLN A 298 38.54 -27.64 -36.86
N ASP A 299 37.39 -27.27 -36.28
CA ASP A 299 36.66 -26.07 -36.70
C ASP A 299 37.37 -24.80 -36.20
N ASP A 300 37.42 -23.77 -37.06
CA ASP A 300 38.09 -22.49 -36.75
C ASP A 300 37.40 -21.70 -35.61
N GLU A 301 36.10 -21.90 -35.43
CA GLU A 301 35.31 -21.30 -34.35
C GLU A 301 35.34 -22.17 -33.09
N LEU A 302 35.90 -21.59 -32.01
CA LEU A 302 35.93 -22.27 -30.72
C LEU A 302 34.54 -22.27 -30.11
N PRO A 303 34.12 -23.39 -29.50
CA PRO A 303 32.84 -23.43 -28.83
C PRO A 303 32.84 -22.46 -27.64
N VAL A 304 31.64 -22.01 -27.29
CA VAL A 304 31.41 -21.02 -26.24
C VAL A 304 30.88 -21.70 -24.99
N LEU A 305 31.32 -21.25 -23.81
CA LEU A 305 30.72 -21.65 -22.55
C LEU A 305 29.32 -21.04 -22.40
N PRO A 306 28.30 -21.85 -22.04
CA PRO A 306 26.94 -21.37 -21.97
C PRO A 306 26.81 -20.27 -20.91
N CYS A 307 26.05 -19.23 -21.25
CA CYS A 307 25.63 -18.16 -20.36
C CYS A 307 26.75 -17.28 -19.75
N LEU A 308 28.03 -17.47 -20.09
CA LEU A 308 29.16 -16.76 -19.45
C LEU A 308 29.81 -15.74 -20.39
N PHE A 309 29.95 -14.51 -19.90
CA PHE A 309 30.51 -13.39 -20.65
C PHE A 309 31.50 -12.57 -19.81
N GLU A 310 32.64 -12.22 -20.38
CA GLU A 310 33.68 -11.43 -19.73
C GLU A 310 33.45 -9.93 -20.00
N GLU A 311 33.33 -9.13 -18.94
CA GLU A 311 33.09 -7.67 -18.94
C GLU A 311 31.78 -7.17 -19.59
N ASN A 312 31.38 -7.70 -20.74
CA ASN A 312 30.27 -7.24 -21.56
C ASN A 312 29.60 -8.40 -22.32
N LEU A 313 28.43 -8.17 -22.92
CA LEU A 313 27.65 -9.21 -23.62
C LEU A 313 28.17 -9.59 -25.02
N GLU A 314 29.23 -8.94 -25.49
CA GLU A 314 29.88 -9.18 -26.79
C GLU A 314 31.09 -10.11 -26.67
N SER A 315 31.58 -10.36 -25.45
CA SER A 315 32.77 -11.16 -25.16
C SER A 315 32.40 -12.46 -24.42
N PRO A 316 31.84 -13.47 -25.11
CA PRO A 316 31.59 -14.77 -24.49
C PRO A 316 32.90 -15.50 -24.17
N ILE A 317 32.91 -16.34 -23.13
CA ILE A 317 34.07 -17.20 -22.87
C ILE A 317 34.10 -18.33 -23.90
N HIS A 318 35.26 -18.53 -24.51
CA HIS A 318 35.52 -19.61 -25.45
C HIS A 318 36.37 -20.71 -24.82
N PHE A 319 36.26 -21.92 -25.36
CA PHE A 319 37.23 -22.97 -25.08
C PHE A 319 38.60 -22.59 -25.63
N SER A 320 39.68 -23.03 -24.97
CA SER A 320 41.02 -22.86 -25.51
C SER A 320 41.32 -23.91 -26.60
N LYS A 321 42.13 -23.52 -27.59
CA LYS A 321 42.70 -24.41 -28.61
C LYS A 321 43.71 -25.38 -28.01
N THR A 322 44.40 -24.97 -26.94
CA THR A 322 45.43 -25.78 -26.31
C THR A 322 45.02 -26.18 -24.89
N PRO A 323 45.18 -27.46 -24.50
CA PRO A 323 44.91 -27.87 -23.14
C PRO A 323 45.96 -27.25 -22.20
N ALA A 324 45.50 -26.68 -21.09
CA ALA A 324 46.38 -26.30 -20.00
C ALA A 324 46.99 -27.56 -19.36
N SER A 325 48.25 -27.49 -18.96
CA SER A 325 48.94 -28.60 -18.27
C SER A 325 49.69 -28.11 -17.04
N ILE A 326 49.78 -28.94 -16.01
CA ILE A 326 50.56 -28.65 -14.82
C ILE A 326 51.97 -29.23 -15.02
N LYS A 327 52.98 -28.37 -14.95
CA LYS A 327 54.39 -28.76 -14.99
C LYS A 327 54.97 -28.68 -13.59
N VAL A 328 55.38 -29.80 -13.01
CA VAL A 328 56.01 -29.83 -11.69
C VAL A 328 57.51 -30.01 -11.85
N ALA A 329 58.29 -28.97 -11.57
CA ALA A 329 59.74 -29.08 -11.49
C ALA A 329 60.15 -29.63 -10.11
N LEU A 330 61.04 -30.62 -10.10
CA LEU A 330 61.56 -31.25 -8.89
C LEU A 330 62.96 -30.72 -8.62
N GLU A 331 63.14 -30.04 -7.49
CA GLU A 331 64.44 -29.57 -7.04
C GLU A 331 64.89 -30.37 -5.82
N TYR A 332 66.08 -30.97 -5.91
CA TYR A 332 66.64 -31.78 -4.84
C TYR A 332 67.58 -30.95 -3.98
N ILE A 333 67.28 -30.85 -2.68
CA ILE A 333 68.10 -30.12 -1.71
C ILE A 333 68.99 -31.12 -0.97
N HIS A 334 70.31 -30.96 -1.13
CA HIS A 334 71.35 -31.76 -0.47
C HIS A 334 71.44 -31.48 1.06
N PRO A 335 72.10 -32.35 1.86
CA PRO A 335 72.08 -32.32 3.34
C PRO A 335 72.49 -30.97 3.98
N PRO A 336 72.04 -30.66 5.22
CA PRO A 336 71.70 -31.59 6.32
C PRO A 336 70.26 -32.10 6.39
N THR A 337 69.33 -31.60 5.56
CA THR A 337 68.00 -32.20 5.41
C THR A 337 67.75 -32.51 3.94
N THR A 338 67.68 -33.80 3.58
CA THR A 338 67.32 -34.25 2.24
C THR A 338 65.84 -33.95 2.00
N LYS A 339 65.55 -32.92 1.20
CA LYS A 339 64.19 -32.50 0.84
C LYS A 339 64.07 -32.43 -0.68
N ILE A 340 62.91 -32.81 -1.19
CA ILE A 340 62.51 -32.57 -2.58
C ILE A 340 61.54 -31.40 -2.54
N LEU A 341 61.86 -30.33 -3.25
CA LEU A 341 61.03 -29.16 -3.42
C LEU A 341 60.26 -29.30 -4.73
N LEU A 342 58.94 -29.16 -4.65
CA LEU A 342 58.03 -29.24 -5.79
C LEU A 342 57.72 -27.81 -6.22
N ASN A 343 58.07 -27.46 -7.46
CA ASN A 343 57.77 -26.17 -8.07
C ASN A 343 56.73 -26.37 -9.18
N PRO A 344 55.43 -26.41 -8.84
CA PRO A 344 54.36 -26.51 -9.82
C PRO A 344 54.16 -25.18 -10.57
N THR A 345 54.07 -25.26 -11.89
CA THR A 345 53.72 -24.15 -12.78
C THR A 345 52.62 -24.59 -13.74
N LEU A 346 51.82 -23.63 -14.21
CA LEU A 346 50.80 -23.85 -15.23
C LEU A 346 51.39 -23.55 -16.60
N LEU A 347 51.17 -24.44 -17.56
CA LEU A 347 51.52 -24.24 -18.95
C LEU A 347 50.24 -24.04 -19.75
N VAL A 348 50.03 -22.80 -20.22
CA VAL A 348 48.85 -22.35 -20.97
C VAL A 348 49.35 -21.67 -22.24
N ASP A 349 48.92 -22.13 -23.43
CA ASP A 349 49.35 -21.60 -24.73
C ASP A 349 50.89 -21.47 -24.85
N GLN A 350 51.61 -22.47 -24.34
CA GLN A 350 53.09 -22.53 -24.28
C GLN A 350 53.76 -21.51 -23.34
N ASN A 351 52.99 -20.66 -22.66
CA ASN A 351 53.48 -19.77 -21.62
C ASN A 351 53.46 -20.49 -20.27
N THR A 352 54.51 -20.27 -19.48
CA THR A 352 54.60 -20.78 -18.11
C THR A 352 54.13 -19.70 -17.14
N VAL A 353 53.07 -19.97 -16.40
CA VAL A 353 52.47 -19.09 -15.40
C VAL A 353 52.73 -19.70 -14.01
N MET A 354 53.17 -18.89 -13.06
CA MET A 354 53.32 -19.33 -11.67
C MET A 354 51.93 -19.44 -11.02
N LEU A 355 51.73 -20.44 -10.15
CA LEU A 355 50.43 -20.60 -9.47
C LEU A 355 50.02 -19.39 -8.61
N GLU A 356 50.99 -18.58 -8.18
CA GLU A 356 50.77 -17.37 -7.40
C GLU A 356 50.31 -16.18 -8.26
N ASP A 357 50.62 -16.22 -9.55
CA ASP A 357 50.28 -15.19 -10.54
C ASP A 357 49.02 -15.55 -11.37
N ALA A 358 48.44 -16.73 -11.12
CA ALA A 358 47.36 -17.34 -11.91
C ALA A 358 45.95 -17.11 -11.34
#